data_AF-A0A4Q9LZG7-F1
#
_entry.id   AF-A0A4Q9LZG7-F1
#
_cell.length_a   1.000
_cell.length_b   1.000
_cell.length_c   1.000
_cell.angle_alpha   90.00
_cell.angle_beta   90.00
_cell.angle_gamma   90.00
#
_symmetry.space_group_name_H-M   'P 1'
#
loop_
_entity.id
_entity.type
_entity.pdbx_description
1 polymer ?
#
loop_
_entity_poly.entity_id
_entity_poly.type
_entity_poly.pdbx_seq_one_letter_code
_entity_poly.pdbx_strand_id
1 'polypeptide(L)' 'LINCVQDAFHQFEVNTLDNIFTTLQACMESIMLADRGNSYKILYLSKGKLRREGRLLEKYVCSKES' A
#
# COMPACT_ATOMS: atom_id res chain seq x y z
N LEU A 1 2.14 -2.97 -25.06
CA LEU A 1 1.47 -3.01 -23.73
C LEU A 1 2.49 -3.18 -22.61
N ILE A 2 3.24 -4.29 -22.57
CA ILE A 2 4.29 -4.53 -21.55
C ILE A 2 5.33 -3.40 -21.51
N ASN A 3 5.87 -3.00 -22.66
CA ASN A 3 6.87 -1.92 -22.71
C ASN A 3 6.31 -0.58 -22.19
N CYS A 4 5.08 -0.23 -22.55
CA CYS A 4 4.45 1.01 -22.09
C CYS A 4 4.23 1.02 -20.56
N VAL A 5 3.91 -0.13 -19.97
CA VAL A 5 3.77 -0.27 -18.51
C VAL A 5 5.14 -0.13 -17.83
N GLN A 6 6.18 -0.70 -18.43
CA GLN A 6 7.55 -0.63 -17.92
C GLN A 6 8.11 0.80 -17.98
N ASP A 7 7.88 1.50 -19.10
CA ASP A 7 8.30 2.89 -19.28
C ASP A 7 7.55 3.82 -18.32
N ALA A 8 6.25 3.59 -18.13
CA ALA A 8 5.46 4.34 -17.15
C ALA A 8 6.00 4.08 -15.73
N PHE A 9 6.31 2.83 -15.38
CA PHE A 9 6.88 2.46 -14.10
C PHE A 9 8.19 3.20 -13.80
N HIS A 10 9.10 3.28 -14.76
CA HIS A 10 10.36 4.01 -14.60
C HIS A 10 10.21 5.53 -14.52
N GLN A 11 9.11 6.08 -15.06
CA GLN A 11 8.80 7.51 -14.99
C GLN A 11 8.12 7.93 -13.68
N PHE A 12 7.68 6.98 -12.85
CA PHE A 12 7.08 7.33 -11.57
C PHE A 12 8.12 7.85 -10.57
N GLU A 13 7.74 8.91 -9.87
CA GLU A 13 8.49 9.37 -8.71
C GLU A 13 8.52 8.27 -7.63
N VAL A 14 9.67 8.07 -6.99
CA VAL A 14 9.87 7.10 -5.90
C VAL A 14 8.81 7.24 -4.81
N ASN A 15 8.44 8.47 -4.47
CA ASN A 15 7.39 8.76 -3.47
C ASN A 15 6.01 8.25 -3.92
N THR A 16 5.73 8.30 -5.23
CA THR A 16 4.47 7.81 -5.79
C THR A 16 4.43 6.28 -5.79
N LEU A 17 5.52 5.62 -6.18
CA LEU A 17 5.64 4.16 -6.09
C LEU A 17 5.43 3.67 -4.66
N ASP A 18 6.09 4.31 -3.69
CA ASP A 18 6.01 3.96 -2.28
C ASP A 18 4.59 4.14 -1.71
N ASN A 19 3.89 5.20 -2.13
CA ASN A 19 2.48 5.40 -1.80
C ASN A 19 1.59 4.29 -2.38
N ILE A 20 1.86 3.82 -3.60
CA ILE A 20 1.13 2.73 -4.25
C ILE A 20 1.36 1.41 -3.48
N PHE A 21 2.62 1.08 -3.20
CA PHE A 21 2.98 -0.13 -2.44
C PHE A 21 2.34 -0.14 -1.05
N THR A 22 2.44 0.97 -0.30
CA THR A 22 1.82 1.10 1.02
C THR A 22 0.30 0.90 0.97
N THR A 23 -0.36 1.44 -0.06
CA THR A 23 -1.81 1.30 -0.23
C THR A 23 -2.19 -0.14 -0.52
N LEU A 24 -1.41 -0.81 -1.38
CA LEU A 24 -1.64 -2.20 -1.74
C LEU A 24 -1.51 -3.11 -0.51
N GLN A 25 -0.48 -2.89 0.32
CA GLN A 25 -0.28 -3.62 1.58
C GLN A 25 -1.43 -3.40 2.56
N ALA A 26 -1.89 -2.16 2.73
CA ALA A 26 -3.05 -1.86 3.59
C ALA A 26 -4.34 -2.52 3.09
N CYS A 27 -4.56 -2.56 1.77
CA CYS A 27 -5.68 -3.28 1.18
C CYS A 27 -5.59 -4.79 1.46
N MET A 28 -4.41 -5.38 1.32
CA MET A 28 -4.19 -6.80 1.62
C MET A 28 -4.50 -7.12 3.09
N GLU A 29 -4.03 -6.30 4.03
CA GLU A 29 -4.36 -6.48 5.44
C GLU A 29 -5.87 -6.35 5.68
N SER A 30 -6.52 -5.31 5.13
CA SER A 30 -7.98 -5.17 5.26
C SER A 30 -8.76 -6.36 4.70
N ILE A 31 -8.26 -6.99 3.63
CA ILE A 31 -8.85 -8.21 3.06
C ILE A 31 -8.61 -9.41 4.00
N MET A 32 -7.43 -9.54 4.58
CA MET A 32 -7.11 -10.62 5.54
C MET A 32 -7.91 -10.49 6.83
N LEU A 33 -8.16 -9.27 7.31
CA LEU A 33 -8.95 -9.00 8.52
C LEU A 33 -10.46 -9.07 8.28
N ALA A 34 -10.92 -8.87 7.04
CA ALA A 34 -12.33 -9.06 6.68
C ALA A 34 -12.56 -10.57 6.48
N ASP A 35 -13.36 -11.18 7.36
CA ASP A 35 -13.68 -12.62 7.40
C ASP A 35 -14.32 -13.11 6.07
N ARG A 36 -13.47 -13.32 5.05
CA ARG A 36 -13.79 -13.71 3.67
C ARG A 36 -14.85 -12.87 2.96
N GLY A 37 -14.96 -11.58 3.25
CA GLY A 37 -15.88 -10.65 2.59
C GLY A 37 -15.18 -9.64 1.68
N ASN A 38 -15.78 -9.30 0.53
CA ASN A 38 -15.28 -8.22 -0.37
C ASN A 38 -15.55 -6.81 0.20
N SER A 39 -15.72 -6.70 1.51
CA SER A 39 -16.11 -5.51 2.26
C SER A 39 -14.90 -4.75 2.81
N TYR A 40 -13.73 -4.90 2.19
CA TYR A 40 -12.53 -4.19 2.63
C TYR A 40 -12.70 -2.70 2.34
N LYS A 41 -12.58 -1.88 3.38
CA LYS A 41 -12.44 -0.43 3.19
C LYS A 41 -11.01 -0.18 2.74
N ILE A 42 -10.85 0.47 1.59
CA ILE A 42 -9.56 1.04 1.21
C ILE A 42 -9.22 2.08 2.29
N LEU A 43 -8.23 1.76 3.10
CA LEU A 43 -7.86 2.58 4.24
C LEU A 43 -7.19 3.85 3.70
N TYR A 44 -7.77 5.02 3.98
CA TYR A 44 -7.13 6.30 3.63
C TYR A 44 -5.96 6.55 4.58
N LEU A 45 -4.81 5.92 4.31
CA LEU A 45 -3.59 6.24 5.05
C LEU A 45 -3.14 7.65 4.67
N SER A 46 -2.99 8.50 5.69
CA SER A 46 -2.34 9.81 5.57
C SER A 46 -0.83 9.66 5.32
N LYS A 47 -0.46 9.03 4.20
CA LYS A 47 0.90 8.63 3.84
C LYS A 47 1.88 9.80 3.90
N GLY A 48 1.47 10.98 3.41
CA GLY A 48 2.30 12.18 3.49
C GLY A 48 2.57 12.67 4.93
N LYS A 49 1.64 12.46 5.87
CA LYS A 49 1.84 12.76 7.30
C LYS A 49 2.76 11.73 7.94
N LEU A 50 2.49 10.44 7.71
CA LEU A 50 3.31 9.34 8.24
C LEU A 50 4.76 9.42 7.76
N ARG A 51 4.99 9.78 6.50
CA ARG A 51 6.34 9.95 5.92
C ARG A 51 7.09 11.09 6.60
N ARG A 52 6.41 12.22 6.85
CA ARG A 52 6.99 13.38 7.57
C ARG A 52 7.34 13.04 9.02
N GLU A 53 6.57 12.17 9.65
CA GLU A 53 6.78 11.69 11.01
C GLU A 53 7.78 10.52 11.09
N GLY A 54 8.32 10.03 9.97
CA GLY A 54 9.19 8.85 9.94
C GLY A 54 8.48 7.54 10.34
N ARG A 55 7.15 7.52 10.27
CA ARG A 55 6.27 6.42 10.69
C ARG A 55 5.62 5.68 9.53
N LEU A 56 5.99 6.03 8.30
CA LEU A 56 5.55 5.26 7.13
C LEU A 56 6.22 3.89 7.19
N LEU A 57 5.42 2.83 7.26
CA LEU A 57 5.94 1.47 7.34
C LEU A 57 6.68 1.11 6.06
N GLU A 58 8.01 0.97 6.12
CA GLU A 58 8.80 0.41 5.00
C GLU A 58 8.50 -1.08 4.79
N LYS A 59 8.03 -1.75 5.85
CA LYS A 59 7.61 -3.17 5.85
C LYS A 59 6.38 -3.33 6.72
N TYR A 60 5.32 -3.87 6.13
CA TYR A 60 4.10 -4.18 6.86
C TYR A 60 4.27 -5.49 7.64
N VAL A 61 4.20 -5.42 8.98
CA VAL A 61 4.22 -6.63 9.83
C VAL A 61 2.79 -7.14 9.96
N CYS A 62 2.50 -8.26 9.30
CA CYS A 62 1.19 -8.91 9.43
C CYS A 62 1.03 -9.41 10.88
N SER A 63 0.01 -8.89 11.57
CA SER A 63 -0.37 -9.39 12.89
C SER A 63 -0.83 -10.84 12.74
N LYS A 64 -0.28 -11.77 13.52
CA LYS A 64 -0.70 -13.17 13.49
C LYS A 64 -2.19 -13.26 13.85
N GLU A 65 -2.94 -14.01 13.06
CA GLU A 65 -4.28 -14.46 13.45
C GLU A 65 -4.19 -15.20 14.80
N SER A 66 -5.05 -14.83 15.75
CA SER A 66 -5.15 -15.50 17.06
C SER A 66 -6.07 -16.71 17.01
#